data_AF-A0A034W734-F1
#
_entry.id   AF-A0A034W734-F1
#
_cell.length_a   1.000
_cell.length_b   1.000
_cell.length_c   1.000
_cell.angle_alpha   90.00
_cell.angle_beta   90.00
_cell.angle_gamma   90.00
#
_symmetry.space_group_name_H-M   'P 1'
#
loop_
_entity.id
_entity.type
_entity.pdbx_description
1 polymer ?
#
loop_
_entity_poly.entity_id
_entity_poly.type
_entity_poly.pdbx_seq_one_letter_code
_entity_poly.pdbx_strand_id
1 'polypeptide(L)'
;DRRGELFYYMHHQLMARYNVERFCNALAKLQPLNNIREPVEEGYFPKILCSLNSRTYPGRVAKTSLKDIDRDGRVLELADIERWINRVVQSIDQGYVTDSRGNNIPLDEIKGIDILGDLIESSDLSVNPGFYGDLHNQGHNVISFSHDPDNRFLEDFGVMGDVTTAMRDPIFYRWHGYLDVLFNRFKEKLPVYSAPDLGYAGVTVTRADVRIISATKNIINTLLTYWEKSDVDLAAGLDFGPGGSVYALFTHLQHSPFEYLIEVNNESGTPKRGTCRIFLCPITDERGTPLTLNEQRQLAIELDKFNVNLMPGPNKITQSYSNSSVTIPYERSFRRIGGDHLPTDPQKLAEFRFCGCGWPAHMLLPKGKPQGMPFELFVMISDYEGDAVLQKNNAPDVCGDAASFCGLKDKLYPDKRAMGYPFDRRLPADTLTALTENFSNMKKTPIKIIFNDEVIDRKRN
;
A
#
# COMPACT_ATOMS: atom_id res chain seq x y z
N ASP A 1 14.80 -7.89 -3.74
CA ASP A 1 14.09 -9.16 -3.99
C ASP A 1 12.64 -8.82 -4.30
N ARG A 2 12.03 -9.46 -5.31
CA ARG A 2 10.61 -9.27 -5.71
C ARG A 2 10.17 -7.79 -5.82
N ARG A 3 10.98 -6.94 -6.47
CA ARG A 3 10.73 -5.49 -6.50
C ARG A 3 9.47 -5.15 -7.30
N GLY A 4 9.23 -5.84 -8.40
CA GLY A 4 8.08 -5.60 -9.26
C GLY A 4 6.79 -6.01 -8.57
N GLU A 5 6.81 -7.11 -7.81
CA GLU A 5 5.67 -7.49 -6.99
C GLU A 5 5.42 -6.50 -5.85
N LEU A 6 6.49 -5.99 -5.22
CA LEU A 6 6.36 -4.97 -4.18
C LEU A 6 5.84 -3.65 -4.74
N PHE A 7 6.27 -3.26 -5.95
CA PHE A 7 5.74 -2.12 -6.68
C PHE A 7 4.23 -2.27 -6.87
N TYR A 8 3.76 -3.41 -7.38
CA TYR A 8 2.32 -3.70 -7.47
C TYR A 8 1.65 -3.62 -6.10
N TYR A 9 2.15 -4.35 -5.11
CA TYR A 9 1.44 -4.57 -3.86
C TYR A 9 1.31 -3.29 -3.03
N MET A 10 2.37 -2.49 -2.97
CA MET A 10 2.34 -1.21 -2.27
C MET A 10 1.29 -0.27 -2.89
N HIS A 11 1.28 -0.13 -4.22
CA HIS A 11 0.29 0.70 -4.90
C HIS A 11 -1.13 0.12 -4.85
N HIS A 12 -1.29 -1.21 -4.89
CA HIS A 12 -2.57 -1.88 -4.67
C HIS A 12 -3.14 -1.56 -3.29
N GLN A 13 -2.31 -1.62 -2.23
CA GLN A 13 -2.71 -1.26 -0.88
C GLN A 13 -3.02 0.24 -0.74
N LEU A 14 -2.33 1.12 -1.48
CA LEU A 14 -2.70 2.53 -1.58
C LEU A 14 -4.11 2.70 -2.20
N MET A 15 -4.42 1.96 -3.27
CA MET A 15 -5.74 2.03 -3.92
C MET A 15 -6.84 1.47 -3.01
N ALA A 16 -6.58 0.37 -2.30
CA ALA A 16 -7.51 -0.18 -1.32
C ALA A 16 -7.81 0.83 -0.20
N ARG A 17 -6.76 1.38 0.44
CA ARG A 17 -6.88 2.40 1.49
C ARG A 17 -7.60 3.63 0.99
N TYR A 18 -7.24 4.17 -0.18
CA TYR A 18 -7.87 5.36 -0.74
C TYR A 18 -9.37 5.14 -1.07
N ASN A 19 -9.75 4.00 -1.66
CA ASN A 19 -11.16 3.69 -1.89
C ASN A 19 -11.97 3.54 -0.60
N VAL A 20 -11.38 2.92 0.43
CA VAL A 20 -12.01 2.84 1.75
C VAL A 20 -12.18 4.23 2.36
N GLU A 21 -11.19 5.12 2.23
CA GLU A 21 -11.31 6.52 2.64
C GLU A 21 -12.42 7.26 1.88
N ARG A 22 -12.59 6.99 0.58
CA ARG A 22 -13.71 7.53 -0.20
C ARG A 22 -15.04 7.08 0.39
N PHE A 23 -15.20 5.80 0.72
CA PHE A 23 -16.42 5.29 1.38
C PHE A 23 -16.65 5.91 2.76
N CYS A 24 -15.58 6.13 3.55
CA CYS A 24 -15.64 6.85 4.82
C CYS A 24 -16.20 8.28 4.63
N ASN A 25 -15.90 8.93 3.51
CA ASN A 25 -16.33 10.29 3.19
C ASN A 25 -17.52 10.36 2.20
N ALA A 26 -18.29 9.27 2.06
CA ALA A 26 -19.46 9.19 1.18
C ALA A 26 -19.18 9.51 -0.32
N LEU A 27 -17.96 9.20 -0.76
CA LEU A 27 -17.54 9.28 -2.15
C LEU A 27 -17.57 7.90 -2.80
N ALA A 28 -18.07 7.83 -4.03
CA ALA A 28 -18.08 6.60 -4.80
C ALA A 28 -16.68 6.05 -5.03
N LYS A 29 -16.59 4.73 -5.25
CA LYS A 29 -15.36 4.05 -5.67
C LYS A 29 -14.70 4.82 -6.82
N LEU A 30 -13.39 4.94 -6.74
CA LEU A 30 -12.57 5.60 -7.74
C LEU A 30 -12.87 5.07 -9.15
N GLN A 31 -12.99 5.98 -10.11
CA GLN A 31 -13.05 5.65 -11.54
C GLN A 31 -11.62 5.62 -12.13
N PRO A 32 -11.13 4.47 -12.64
CA PRO A 32 -9.83 4.39 -13.27
C PRO A 32 -9.68 5.36 -14.46
N LEU A 33 -8.46 5.79 -14.77
CA LEU A 33 -8.13 6.52 -15.99
C LEU A 33 -7.81 5.52 -17.12
N ASN A 34 -8.85 4.83 -17.62
CA ASN A 34 -8.73 3.81 -18.66
C ASN A 34 -8.75 4.37 -20.10
N ASN A 35 -9.07 5.65 -20.26
CA ASN A 35 -9.01 6.37 -21.53
C ASN A 35 -8.21 7.66 -21.33
N ILE A 36 -6.97 7.69 -21.84
CA ILE A 36 -6.07 8.84 -21.71
C ILE A 36 -6.36 9.96 -22.71
N ARG A 37 -7.28 9.76 -23.67
CA ARG A 37 -7.69 10.77 -24.65
C ARG A 37 -8.90 11.59 -24.19
N GLU A 38 -9.66 11.08 -23.23
CA GLU A 38 -10.75 11.83 -22.62
C GLU A 38 -10.20 12.96 -21.73
N PRO A 39 -10.88 14.12 -21.68
CA PRO A 39 -10.54 15.17 -20.74
C PRO A 39 -10.54 14.66 -19.30
N VAL A 40 -9.50 15.01 -18.53
CA VAL A 40 -9.43 14.70 -17.11
C VAL A 40 -10.39 15.63 -16.37
N GLU A 41 -11.50 15.08 -15.87
CA GLU A 41 -12.54 15.83 -15.16
C GLU A 41 -11.98 16.58 -13.93
N GLU A 42 -11.12 15.94 -13.14
CA GLU A 42 -10.59 16.53 -11.91
C GLU A 42 -9.45 17.54 -12.17
N GLY A 43 -9.66 18.78 -11.73
CA GLY A 43 -8.60 19.76 -11.56
C GLY A 43 -7.91 19.64 -10.20
N TYR A 44 -6.64 20.04 -10.12
CA TYR A 44 -5.87 20.09 -8.88
C TYR A 44 -4.88 21.25 -8.88
N PHE A 45 -4.82 21.98 -7.77
CA PHE A 45 -3.97 23.18 -7.63
C PHE A 45 -3.07 23.03 -6.39
N PRO A 46 -1.84 22.52 -6.56
CA PRO A 46 -0.96 22.08 -5.46
C PRO A 46 -0.67 23.15 -4.42
N LYS A 47 -0.56 24.42 -4.84
CA LYS A 47 -0.04 25.54 -4.02
C LYS A 47 1.38 25.31 -3.49
N ILE A 48 2.13 24.38 -4.10
CA ILE A 48 3.52 24.09 -3.75
C ILE A 48 4.43 24.94 -4.65
N LEU A 49 5.46 25.52 -4.04
CA LEU A 49 6.51 26.29 -4.69
C LEU A 49 7.86 25.64 -4.41
N CYS A 50 8.67 25.43 -5.45
CA CYS A 50 10.06 25.05 -5.30
C CYS A 50 10.89 26.28 -4.91
N SER A 51 11.49 26.27 -3.73
CA SER A 51 12.29 27.41 -3.23
C SER A 51 13.56 27.64 -4.03
N LEU A 52 14.11 26.61 -4.69
CA LEU A 52 15.38 26.67 -5.42
C LEU A 52 15.31 27.57 -6.66
N ASN A 53 14.18 27.54 -7.38
CA ASN A 53 14.01 28.25 -8.65
C ASN A 53 12.76 29.14 -8.68
N SER A 54 12.01 29.23 -7.57
CA SER A 54 10.74 29.95 -7.48
C SER A 54 9.72 29.54 -8.56
N ARG A 55 9.79 28.29 -9.04
CA ARG A 55 8.77 27.70 -9.91
C ARG A 55 7.76 26.95 -9.06
N THR A 56 6.49 27.14 -9.39
CA THR A 56 5.41 26.38 -8.76
C THR A 56 5.38 24.98 -9.35
N TYR A 57 4.84 24.02 -8.60
CA TYR A 57 4.25 22.83 -9.23
C TYR A 57 2.95 23.27 -9.90
N PRO A 58 2.87 23.33 -11.24
CA PRO A 58 1.73 23.95 -11.89
C PRO A 58 0.43 23.19 -11.62
N GLY A 59 -0.66 23.94 -11.50
CA GLY A 59 -1.99 23.35 -11.33
C GLY A 59 -2.53 22.80 -12.65
N ARG A 60 -3.31 21.73 -12.57
CA ARG A 60 -4.10 21.22 -13.71
C ARG A 60 -5.54 21.72 -13.56
N VAL A 61 -6.04 22.46 -14.54
CA VAL A 61 -7.45 22.89 -14.56
C VAL A 61 -8.37 21.70 -14.86
N ALA A 62 -9.63 21.78 -14.41
CA ALA A 62 -10.62 20.75 -14.72
C ALA A 62 -10.81 20.60 -16.24
N LYS A 63 -11.12 19.38 -16.68
CA LYS A 63 -11.31 19.01 -18.10
C LYS A 63 -10.08 19.26 -18.98
N THR A 64 -8.88 19.14 -18.41
CA THR A 64 -7.64 19.19 -19.20
C THR A 64 -7.54 17.94 -20.07
N SER A 65 -7.39 18.11 -21.39
CA SER A 65 -7.06 17.00 -22.29
C SER A 65 -5.56 16.76 -22.26
N LEU A 66 -5.15 15.51 -22.03
CA LEU A 66 -3.76 15.10 -22.16
C LEU A 66 -3.32 15.21 -23.62
N LYS A 67 -2.03 15.50 -23.84
CA LYS A 67 -1.44 15.71 -25.16
C LYS A 67 -0.10 15.00 -25.27
N ASP A 68 0.35 14.82 -26.49
CA ASP A 68 1.72 14.39 -26.78
C ASP A 68 2.72 15.38 -26.17
N ILE A 69 3.84 14.87 -25.68
CA ILE A 69 4.94 15.66 -25.11
C ILE A 69 5.99 15.85 -26.19
N ASP A 70 6.42 17.10 -26.41
CA ASP A 70 7.55 17.47 -27.25
C ASP A 70 8.38 18.53 -26.52
N ARG A 71 9.22 18.08 -25.59
CA ARG A 71 10.09 18.98 -24.81
C ARG A 71 11.42 18.36 -24.46
N ASP A 72 12.43 19.22 -24.30
CA ASP A 72 13.76 18.85 -23.83
C ASP A 72 14.43 17.75 -24.68
N GLY A 73 14.15 17.76 -26.00
CA GLY A 73 14.65 16.78 -26.95
C GLY A 73 14.00 15.39 -26.83
N ARG A 74 12.89 15.28 -26.11
CA ARG A 74 12.12 14.05 -25.93
C ARG A 74 10.73 14.22 -26.53
N VAL A 75 10.37 13.26 -27.38
CA VAL A 75 9.03 13.15 -27.96
C VAL A 75 8.38 11.89 -27.40
N LEU A 76 7.17 12.03 -26.87
CA LEU A 76 6.32 10.93 -26.42
C LEU A 76 4.91 11.16 -26.93
N GLU A 77 4.38 10.20 -27.68
CA GLU A 77 3.00 10.24 -28.15
C GLU A 77 2.09 9.53 -27.15
N LEU A 78 0.84 10.01 -26.99
CA LEU A 78 -0.20 9.25 -26.29
C LEU A 78 -0.41 7.87 -26.92
N ALA A 79 -0.17 7.76 -28.23
CA ALA A 79 -0.23 6.50 -28.95
C ALA A 79 0.84 5.49 -28.48
N ASP A 80 1.99 5.92 -27.95
CA ASP A 80 2.98 5.02 -27.34
C ASP A 80 2.42 4.35 -26.09
N ILE A 81 1.79 5.13 -25.21
CA ILE A 81 1.15 4.63 -23.99
C ILE A 81 0.05 3.62 -24.35
N GLU A 82 -0.80 3.92 -25.32
CA GLU A 82 -1.85 2.99 -25.80
C GLU A 82 -1.25 1.70 -26.37
N ARG A 83 -0.15 1.79 -27.14
CA ARG A 83 0.56 0.61 -27.67
C ARG A 83 1.11 -0.25 -26.54
N TRP A 84 1.72 0.35 -25.53
CA TRP A 84 2.26 -0.39 -24.37
C TRP A 84 1.17 -1.07 -23.58
N ILE A 85 0.06 -0.36 -23.27
CA ILE A 85 -1.13 -0.94 -22.64
C ILE A 85 -1.59 -2.20 -23.39
N ASN A 86 -1.77 -2.10 -24.71
CA ASN A 86 -2.24 -3.21 -25.53
C ASN A 86 -1.28 -4.41 -25.49
N ARG A 87 0.05 -4.18 -25.52
CA ARG A 87 1.07 -5.23 -25.42
C ARG A 87 1.08 -5.91 -24.05
N VAL A 88 0.90 -5.14 -22.97
CA VAL A 88 0.78 -5.67 -21.61
C VAL A 88 -0.47 -6.54 -21.49
N VAL A 89 -1.63 -6.03 -21.90
CA VAL A 89 -2.91 -6.76 -21.89
C VAL A 89 -2.80 -8.06 -22.68
N GLN A 90 -2.23 -8.01 -23.89
CA GLN A 90 -2.03 -9.18 -24.74
C GLN A 90 -1.13 -10.23 -24.06
N SER A 91 -0.04 -9.82 -23.41
CA SER A 91 0.88 -10.74 -22.73
C SER A 91 0.22 -11.40 -21.52
N ILE A 92 -0.54 -10.64 -20.74
CA ILE A 92 -1.36 -11.18 -19.64
C ILE A 92 -2.37 -12.19 -20.18
N ASP A 93 -3.06 -11.87 -21.26
CA ASP A 93 -4.10 -12.71 -21.86
C ASP A 93 -3.55 -14.00 -22.48
N GLN A 94 -2.34 -13.96 -23.04
CA GLN A 94 -1.66 -15.14 -23.56
C GLN A 94 -0.97 -15.97 -22.47
N GLY A 95 -0.66 -15.37 -21.32
CA GLY A 95 -0.04 -16.04 -20.17
C GLY A 95 1.49 -16.08 -20.22
N TYR A 96 2.13 -15.26 -21.05
CA TYR A 96 3.58 -15.12 -21.11
C TYR A 96 3.98 -13.72 -21.60
N VAL A 97 5.19 -13.29 -21.27
CA VAL A 97 5.85 -12.11 -21.86
C VAL A 97 6.97 -12.54 -22.80
N THR A 98 7.36 -11.67 -23.74
CA THR A 98 8.44 -11.96 -24.70
C THR A 98 9.68 -11.15 -24.34
N ASP A 99 10.81 -11.83 -24.06
CA ASP A 99 12.08 -11.17 -23.78
C ASP A 99 12.67 -10.49 -25.04
N SER A 100 13.71 -9.68 -24.86
CA SER A 100 14.39 -8.98 -25.97
C SER A 100 15.02 -9.89 -27.03
N ARG A 101 15.12 -11.20 -26.78
CA ARG A 101 15.63 -12.23 -27.71
C ARG A 101 14.50 -13.00 -28.40
N GLY A 102 13.24 -12.70 -28.09
CA GLY A 102 12.08 -13.40 -28.65
C GLY A 102 11.66 -14.65 -27.89
N ASN A 103 12.19 -14.91 -26.70
CA ASN A 103 11.78 -16.05 -25.89
C ASN A 103 10.52 -15.73 -25.08
N ASN A 104 9.59 -16.68 -25.02
CA ASN A 104 8.40 -16.58 -24.19
C ASN A 104 8.71 -16.98 -22.75
N ILE A 105 8.50 -16.07 -21.80
CA ILE A 105 8.63 -16.28 -20.36
C ILE A 105 7.22 -16.40 -19.78
N PRO A 106 6.82 -17.57 -19.25
CA PRO A 106 5.49 -17.76 -18.66
C PRO A 106 5.23 -16.81 -17.49
N LEU A 107 4.00 -16.30 -17.42
CA LEU A 107 3.49 -15.55 -16.27
C LEU A 107 2.87 -16.55 -15.27
N ASP A 108 3.71 -17.13 -14.43
CA ASP A 108 3.30 -18.12 -13.43
C ASP A 108 2.90 -17.48 -12.08
N GLU A 109 2.41 -18.33 -11.18
CA GLU A 109 1.94 -17.98 -9.84
C GLU A 109 2.99 -17.35 -8.91
N ILE A 110 4.28 -17.53 -9.20
CA ILE A 110 5.39 -17.17 -8.32
C ILE A 110 6.08 -15.91 -8.83
N LYS A 111 6.40 -15.86 -10.13
CA LYS A 111 7.19 -14.80 -10.76
C LYS A 111 6.37 -13.90 -11.66
N GLY A 112 5.18 -14.32 -12.09
CA GLY A 112 4.39 -13.59 -13.08
C GLY A 112 4.07 -12.15 -12.66
N ILE A 113 3.65 -11.94 -11.41
CA ILE A 113 3.37 -10.59 -10.90
C ILE A 113 4.63 -9.73 -10.77
N ASP A 114 5.77 -10.33 -10.41
CA ASP A 114 7.04 -9.62 -10.28
C ASP A 114 7.55 -9.13 -11.64
N ILE A 115 7.51 -10.02 -12.64
CA ILE A 115 7.84 -9.69 -14.04
C ILE A 115 6.92 -8.59 -14.58
N LEU A 116 5.61 -8.66 -14.30
CA LEU A 116 4.67 -7.62 -14.71
C LEU A 116 4.95 -6.28 -14.01
N GLY A 117 5.37 -6.29 -12.75
CA GLY A 117 5.72 -5.08 -12.02
C GLY A 117 6.91 -4.36 -12.65
N ASP A 118 8.00 -5.09 -12.92
CA ASP A 118 9.18 -4.55 -13.59
C ASP A 118 8.90 -4.04 -15.02
N LEU A 119 7.92 -4.65 -15.69
CA LEU A 119 7.51 -4.30 -17.04
C LEU A 119 6.59 -3.06 -17.08
N ILE A 120 5.64 -2.96 -16.15
CA ILE A 120 4.65 -1.89 -16.10
C ILE A 120 5.25 -0.59 -15.52
N GLU A 121 6.18 -0.67 -14.55
CA GLU A 121 6.75 0.51 -13.88
C GLU A 121 7.36 1.54 -14.86
N SER A 122 8.26 1.26 -15.79
CA SER A 122 9.17 0.11 -15.97
C SER A 122 10.43 0.26 -15.10
N SER A 123 11.15 -0.83 -14.83
CA SER A 123 12.44 -0.83 -14.14
C SER A 123 13.58 -1.31 -15.05
N ASP A 124 14.83 -1.13 -14.63
CA ASP A 124 16.01 -1.68 -15.33
C ASP A 124 15.99 -3.22 -15.43
N LEU A 125 15.09 -3.89 -14.70
CA LEU A 125 14.89 -5.34 -14.73
C LEU A 125 13.80 -5.77 -15.72
N SER A 126 13.16 -4.84 -16.42
CA SER A 126 12.19 -5.16 -17.47
C SER A 126 12.80 -6.09 -18.51
N VAL A 127 12.09 -7.18 -18.84
CA VAL A 127 12.59 -8.22 -19.76
C VAL A 127 12.71 -7.74 -21.20
N ASN A 128 11.99 -6.68 -21.57
CA ASN A 128 11.99 -6.13 -22.93
C ASN A 128 11.47 -4.67 -22.96
N PRO A 129 12.26 -3.69 -22.49
CA PRO A 129 11.84 -2.29 -22.43
C PRO A 129 11.53 -1.68 -23.81
N GLY A 130 12.19 -2.14 -24.88
CA GLY A 130 11.90 -1.68 -26.24
C GLY A 130 10.52 -2.09 -26.75
N PHE A 131 9.99 -3.22 -26.28
CA PHE A 131 8.67 -3.69 -26.66
C PHE A 131 7.57 -3.24 -25.68
N TYR A 132 7.80 -3.36 -24.38
CA TYR A 132 6.79 -3.05 -23.37
C TYR A 132 6.78 -1.58 -22.92
N GLY A 133 7.84 -0.84 -23.22
CA GLY A 133 7.93 0.57 -22.92
C GLY A 133 8.11 0.89 -21.44
N ASP A 134 7.63 2.07 -21.08
CA ASP A 134 7.77 2.66 -19.75
C ASP A 134 6.41 3.20 -19.26
N LEU A 135 5.44 2.30 -19.17
CA LEU A 135 4.01 2.63 -19.08
C LEU A 135 3.67 3.55 -17.90
N HIS A 136 3.92 3.11 -16.66
CA HIS A 136 3.55 3.86 -15.46
C HIS A 136 4.25 5.23 -15.40
N ASN A 137 5.58 5.27 -15.60
CA ASN A 137 6.36 6.49 -15.52
C ASN A 137 6.00 7.51 -16.61
N GLN A 138 5.77 7.06 -17.85
CA GLN A 138 5.36 7.98 -18.92
C GLN A 138 3.92 8.48 -18.75
N GLY A 139 3.04 7.69 -18.13
CA GLY A 139 1.73 8.17 -17.68
C GLY A 139 1.86 9.33 -16.68
N HIS A 140 2.78 9.22 -15.72
CA HIS A 140 3.12 10.32 -14.81
C HIS A 140 3.59 11.57 -15.58
N ASN A 141 4.51 11.42 -16.55
CA ASN A 141 5.02 12.53 -17.35
C ASN A 141 3.91 13.25 -18.15
N VAL A 142 3.09 12.50 -18.88
CA VAL A 142 1.97 13.04 -19.69
C VAL A 142 1.02 13.86 -18.83
N ILE A 143 0.67 13.35 -17.64
CA ILE A 143 -0.20 14.07 -16.71
C ILE A 143 0.51 15.32 -16.18
N SER A 144 1.77 15.18 -15.80
CA SER A 144 2.55 16.23 -15.16
C SER A 144 2.78 17.45 -16.06
N PHE A 145 3.09 17.22 -17.33
CA PHE A 145 3.32 18.27 -18.33
C PHE A 145 2.07 18.70 -19.08
N SER A 146 0.88 18.22 -18.70
CA SER A 146 -0.38 18.52 -19.40
C SER A 146 -0.71 20.02 -19.55
N HIS A 147 -0.10 20.87 -18.72
CA HIS A 147 -0.25 22.32 -18.76
C HIS A 147 0.71 23.02 -19.77
N ASP A 148 1.86 22.43 -20.07
CA ASP A 148 2.88 22.94 -21.00
C ASP A 148 3.65 21.78 -21.67
N PRO A 149 2.98 20.99 -22.53
CA PRO A 149 3.53 19.74 -23.05
C PRO A 149 4.65 19.94 -24.08
N ASP A 150 4.73 21.13 -24.70
CA ASP A 150 5.73 21.48 -25.70
C ASP A 150 6.74 22.52 -25.22
N ASN A 151 6.76 22.79 -23.90
CA ASN A 151 7.70 23.69 -23.23
C ASN A 151 7.72 25.12 -23.80
N ARG A 152 6.63 25.56 -24.44
CA ARG A 152 6.54 26.91 -25.03
C ARG A 152 6.43 27.99 -23.96
N PHE A 153 5.90 27.63 -22.78
CA PHE A 153 5.68 28.55 -21.67
C PHE A 153 6.81 28.46 -20.63
N LEU A 154 7.76 27.54 -20.80
CA LEU A 154 8.90 27.31 -19.92
C LEU A 154 8.47 27.01 -18.48
N GLU A 155 7.32 26.31 -18.36
CA GLU A 155 6.81 25.82 -17.09
C GLU A 155 7.42 24.46 -16.75
N ASP A 156 7.57 24.22 -15.44
CA ASP A 156 8.14 22.99 -14.88
C ASP A 156 7.05 21.92 -14.70
N PHE A 157 7.42 20.71 -14.30
CA PHE A 157 6.46 19.62 -14.10
C PHE A 157 5.47 19.88 -12.95
N GLY A 158 4.22 19.41 -13.11
CA GLY A 158 3.23 19.38 -12.03
C GLY A 158 3.55 18.32 -10.96
N VAL A 159 2.73 18.22 -9.91
CA VAL A 159 3.01 17.27 -8.80
C VAL A 159 3.13 15.81 -9.22
N MET A 160 2.55 15.42 -10.35
CA MET A 160 2.69 14.06 -10.88
C MET A 160 4.10 13.74 -11.39
N GLY A 161 4.96 14.74 -11.59
CA GLY A 161 6.36 14.57 -12.00
C GLY A 161 7.35 14.33 -10.87
N ASP A 162 6.92 14.45 -9.60
CA ASP A 162 7.77 14.20 -8.44
C ASP A 162 7.11 13.20 -7.48
N VAL A 163 7.85 12.13 -7.18
CA VAL A 163 7.46 11.06 -6.26
C VAL A 163 7.08 11.57 -4.87
N THR A 164 7.64 12.70 -4.41
CA THR A 164 7.33 13.26 -3.09
C THR A 164 6.01 14.05 -3.04
N THR A 165 5.43 14.36 -4.21
CA THR A 165 4.21 15.19 -4.32
C THR A 165 3.07 14.52 -5.07
N ALA A 166 3.33 13.49 -5.88
CA ALA A 166 2.34 12.87 -6.77
C ALA A 166 1.06 12.41 -6.07
N MET A 167 1.17 11.78 -4.89
CA MET A 167 0.02 11.28 -4.11
C MET A 167 -0.94 12.37 -3.64
N ARG A 168 -0.60 13.66 -3.81
CA ARG A 168 -1.48 14.78 -3.46
C ARG A 168 -2.56 15.05 -4.53
N ASP A 169 -2.32 14.65 -5.78
CA ASP A 169 -3.24 14.87 -6.88
C ASP A 169 -4.29 13.75 -6.97
N PRO A 170 -5.61 14.05 -7.03
CA PRO A 170 -6.63 13.02 -7.25
C PRO A 170 -6.40 12.13 -8.48
N ILE A 171 -5.74 12.63 -9.52
CA ILE A 171 -5.46 11.84 -10.73
C ILE A 171 -4.41 10.74 -10.49
N PHE A 172 -3.54 10.89 -9.48
CA PHE A 172 -2.59 9.83 -9.10
C PHE A 172 -3.35 8.53 -8.87
N TYR A 173 -4.41 8.62 -8.07
CA TYR A 173 -5.25 7.47 -7.74
C TYR A 173 -5.94 6.94 -9.00
N ARG A 174 -6.46 7.80 -9.89
CA ARG A 174 -7.10 7.34 -11.13
C ARG A 174 -6.14 6.58 -12.07
N TRP A 175 -4.91 7.08 -12.22
CA TRP A 175 -3.88 6.44 -13.03
C TRP A 175 -3.44 5.11 -12.42
N HIS A 176 -3.09 5.11 -11.14
CA HIS A 176 -2.72 3.89 -10.40
C HIS A 176 -3.87 2.88 -10.32
N GLY A 177 -5.11 3.35 -10.24
CA GLY A 177 -6.30 2.50 -10.31
C GLY A 177 -6.47 1.80 -11.65
N TYR A 178 -6.00 2.40 -12.76
CA TYR A 178 -5.98 1.72 -14.05
C TYR A 178 -4.85 0.68 -14.13
N LEU A 179 -3.67 1.00 -13.61
CA LEU A 179 -2.56 0.04 -13.54
C LEU A 179 -2.91 -1.16 -12.65
N ASP A 180 -3.58 -0.92 -11.52
CA ASP A 180 -4.08 -1.96 -10.62
C ASP A 180 -5.10 -2.88 -11.32
N VAL A 181 -5.92 -2.35 -12.23
CA VAL A 181 -6.79 -3.17 -13.09
C VAL A 181 -5.99 -4.11 -14.00
N LEU A 182 -4.84 -3.68 -14.54
CA LEU A 182 -3.96 -4.53 -15.35
C LEU A 182 -3.36 -5.66 -14.50
N PHE A 183 -2.84 -5.34 -13.31
CA PHE A 183 -2.33 -6.35 -12.39
C PHE A 183 -3.42 -7.32 -11.92
N ASN A 184 -4.61 -6.81 -11.59
CA ASN A 184 -5.73 -7.65 -11.20
C ASN A 184 -6.19 -8.55 -12.35
N ARG A 185 -6.13 -8.09 -13.61
CA ARG A 185 -6.41 -8.95 -14.79
C ARG A 185 -5.51 -10.19 -14.80
N PHE A 186 -4.24 -10.06 -14.42
CA PHE A 186 -3.36 -11.21 -14.24
C PHE A 186 -3.74 -12.07 -13.03
N LYS A 187 -3.97 -11.45 -11.86
CA LYS A 187 -4.34 -12.17 -10.63
C LYS A 187 -5.65 -12.95 -10.76
N GLU A 188 -6.59 -12.46 -11.56
CA GLU A 188 -7.87 -13.11 -11.90
C GLU A 188 -7.69 -14.38 -12.74
N LYS A 189 -6.54 -14.56 -13.42
CA LYS A 189 -6.22 -15.77 -14.19
C LYS A 189 -5.51 -16.84 -13.39
N LEU A 190 -4.98 -16.49 -12.20
CA LEU A 190 -4.33 -17.47 -11.35
C LEU A 190 -5.37 -18.45 -10.79
N PRO A 191 -5.00 -19.73 -10.62
CA PRO A 191 -5.89 -20.67 -9.96
C PRO A 191 -6.18 -20.19 -8.54
N VAL A 192 -7.43 -20.43 -8.12
CA VAL A 192 -7.85 -20.22 -6.73
C VAL A 192 -6.99 -21.08 -5.82
N TYR A 193 -6.63 -20.54 -4.66
CA TYR A 193 -5.86 -21.29 -3.67
C TYR A 193 -6.58 -22.59 -3.29
N SER A 194 -5.81 -23.68 -3.24
CA SER A 194 -6.32 -24.99 -2.85
C SER A 194 -6.61 -25.04 -1.35
N ALA A 195 -7.36 -26.06 -0.90
CA ALA A 195 -7.62 -26.22 0.53
C ALA A 195 -6.32 -26.39 1.37
N PRO A 196 -5.27 -27.11 0.91
CA PRO A 196 -3.97 -27.12 1.59
C PRO A 196 -3.22 -25.79 1.57
N ASP A 197 -3.44 -24.93 0.57
CA ASP A 197 -2.83 -23.60 0.58
C ASP A 197 -3.40 -22.76 1.73
N LEU A 198 -4.73 -22.72 1.83
CA LEU A 198 -5.50 -21.90 2.77
C LEU A 198 -5.59 -22.48 4.19
N GLY A 199 -5.71 -23.80 4.31
CA GLY A 199 -5.92 -24.48 5.57
C GLY A 199 -4.65 -24.63 6.40
N TYR A 200 -4.80 -24.75 7.72
CA TYR A 200 -3.73 -25.18 8.61
C TYR A 200 -4.25 -26.23 9.58
N ALA A 201 -4.09 -27.50 9.22
CA ALA A 201 -4.74 -28.62 9.91
C ALA A 201 -4.42 -28.65 11.42
N GLY A 202 -5.46 -28.81 12.25
CA GLY A 202 -5.34 -28.82 13.71
C GLY A 202 -5.05 -27.45 14.33
N VAL A 203 -5.12 -26.36 13.58
CA VAL A 203 -5.07 -24.99 14.10
C VAL A 203 -6.44 -24.33 13.91
N THR A 204 -7.00 -23.82 15.00
CA THR A 204 -8.32 -23.19 15.02
C THR A 204 -8.23 -21.83 15.68
N VAL A 205 -8.60 -20.76 14.98
CA VAL A 205 -8.71 -19.41 15.55
C VAL A 205 -10.08 -19.27 16.21
N THR A 206 -10.12 -19.37 17.53
CA THR A 206 -11.37 -19.33 18.30
C THR A 206 -11.85 -17.91 18.55
N ARG A 207 -10.94 -16.93 18.60
CA ARG A 207 -11.23 -15.52 18.87
C ARG A 207 -10.27 -14.60 18.14
N ALA A 208 -10.78 -13.47 17.66
CA ALA A 208 -9.99 -12.40 17.05
C ALA A 208 -10.67 -11.05 17.30
N ASP A 209 -10.38 -10.40 18.42
CA ASP A 209 -10.95 -9.09 18.77
C ASP A 209 -9.89 -7.98 18.67
N VAL A 210 -10.35 -6.74 18.65
CA VAL A 210 -9.51 -5.57 18.96
C VAL A 210 -9.94 -4.94 20.29
N ARG A 211 -8.98 -4.40 21.03
CA ARG A 211 -9.21 -3.76 22.32
C ARG A 211 -8.46 -2.43 22.42
N ILE A 212 -9.18 -1.34 22.70
CA ILE A 212 -8.58 -0.12 23.24
C ILE A 212 -8.52 -0.25 24.77
N ILE A 213 -7.32 -0.15 25.33
CA ILE A 213 -7.12 -0.08 26.78
C ILE A 213 -7.31 1.38 27.21
N SER A 214 -8.26 1.59 28.12
CA SER A 214 -8.51 2.90 28.73
C SER A 214 -8.55 2.76 30.24
N ALA A 215 -8.23 3.84 30.96
CA ALA A 215 -8.20 3.87 32.42
C ALA A 215 -9.55 3.53 33.07
N THR A 216 -10.67 3.78 32.37
CA THR A 216 -12.03 3.59 32.91
C THR A 216 -12.67 2.29 32.44
N LYS A 217 -12.63 1.99 31.14
CA LYS A 217 -13.23 0.78 30.56
C LYS A 217 -12.58 0.42 29.24
N ASN A 218 -12.24 -0.87 29.09
CA ASN A 218 -11.80 -1.41 27.81
C ASN A 218 -12.93 -1.35 26.78
N ILE A 219 -12.60 -0.86 25.59
CA ILE A 219 -13.51 -0.82 24.44
C ILE A 219 -13.11 -1.97 23.53
N ILE A 220 -14.05 -2.86 23.21
CA ILE A 220 -13.82 -4.07 22.39
C ILE A 220 -14.52 -3.90 21.05
N ASN A 221 -13.86 -4.30 19.96
CA ASN A 221 -14.38 -4.28 18.58
C ASN A 221 -14.92 -2.91 18.11
N THR A 222 -14.48 -1.85 18.77
CA THR A 222 -14.68 -0.46 18.35
C THR A 222 -13.35 0.26 18.42
N LEU A 223 -12.91 0.79 17.29
CA LEU A 223 -11.70 1.59 17.16
C LEU A 223 -12.07 3.05 17.00
N LEU A 224 -11.20 3.94 17.45
CA LEU A 224 -11.41 5.38 17.45
C LEU A 224 -10.32 6.06 16.63
N THR A 225 -10.74 6.96 15.75
CA THR A 225 -9.88 7.85 14.97
C THR A 225 -10.21 9.30 15.30
N TYR A 226 -9.25 10.21 15.13
CA TYR A 226 -9.39 11.62 15.45
C TYR A 226 -8.34 12.46 14.70
N TRP A 227 -8.39 13.78 14.85
CA TRP A 227 -7.35 14.67 14.34
C TRP A 227 -6.25 14.87 15.39
N GLU A 228 -5.00 14.68 15.02
CA GLU A 228 -3.85 15.05 15.86
C GLU A 228 -3.14 16.27 15.28
N LYS A 229 -2.85 17.25 16.13
CA LYS A 229 -2.02 18.40 15.80
C LYS A 229 -0.59 18.12 16.24
N SER A 230 0.32 18.12 15.27
CA SER A 230 1.74 17.85 15.47
C SER A 230 2.59 18.99 14.92
N ASP A 231 3.86 18.99 15.32
CA ASP A 231 4.86 19.91 14.80
C ASP A 231 6.08 19.16 14.26
N VAL A 232 6.75 19.79 13.30
CA VAL A 232 8.02 19.31 12.73
C VAL A 232 8.96 20.49 12.51
N ASP A 233 10.23 20.30 12.84
CA ASP A 233 11.28 21.29 12.59
C ASP A 233 11.77 21.18 11.14
N LEU A 234 11.55 22.24 10.36
CA LEU A 234 11.88 22.34 8.95
C LEU A 234 13.18 23.12 8.70
N ALA A 235 13.86 23.59 9.74
CA ALA A 235 15.02 24.48 9.60
C ALA A 235 16.09 23.94 8.64
N ALA A 236 16.36 22.64 8.69
CA ALA A 236 17.38 22.00 7.87
C ALA A 236 17.09 21.97 6.36
N GLY A 237 15.83 22.20 5.95
CA GLY A 237 15.44 22.28 4.53
C GLY A 237 15.32 23.71 4.01
N LEU A 238 15.60 24.73 4.83
CA LEU A 238 15.43 26.13 4.48
C LEU A 238 16.78 26.83 4.36
N ASP A 239 17.22 27.02 3.12
CA ASP A 239 18.38 27.86 2.83
C ASP A 239 18.11 29.32 3.24
N PHE A 240 19.10 29.96 3.85
CA PHE A 240 19.02 31.35 4.33
C PHE A 240 17.88 31.62 5.34
N GLY A 241 17.39 30.58 6.02
CA GLY A 241 16.43 30.71 7.11
C GLY A 241 17.00 31.46 8.32
N PRO A 242 16.14 31.93 9.24
CA PRO A 242 16.61 32.47 10.51
C PRO A 242 17.41 31.41 11.27
N GLY A 243 18.50 31.80 11.94
CA GLY A 243 19.27 30.86 12.75
C GLY A 243 18.39 30.22 13.84
N GLY A 244 18.36 28.88 13.92
CA GLY A 244 17.58 28.12 14.90
C GLY A 244 16.50 27.23 14.27
N SER A 245 15.59 26.72 15.10
CA SER A 245 14.49 25.84 14.65
C SER A 245 13.37 26.62 13.97
N VAL A 246 12.78 26.03 12.93
CA VAL A 246 11.62 26.57 12.21
C VAL A 246 10.52 25.52 12.23
N TYR A 247 9.54 25.68 13.13
CA TYR A 247 8.48 24.69 13.28
C TYR A 247 7.29 24.96 12.36
N ALA A 248 6.84 23.94 11.65
CA ALA A 248 5.53 23.90 11.03
C ALA A 248 4.55 23.11 11.91
N LEU A 249 3.39 23.70 12.18
CA LEU A 249 2.27 23.05 12.85
C LEU A 249 1.31 22.52 11.78
N PHE A 250 0.91 21.26 11.89
CA PHE A 250 -0.01 20.63 10.95
C PHE A 250 -0.93 19.64 11.65
N THR A 251 -2.10 19.41 11.06
CA THR A 251 -3.10 18.47 11.54
C THR A 251 -3.15 17.27 10.61
N HIS A 252 -3.15 16.06 11.18
CA HIS A 252 -3.23 14.81 10.43
C HIS A 252 -4.17 13.81 11.13
N LEU A 253 -4.58 12.77 10.41
CA LEU A 253 -5.35 11.67 10.99
C LEU A 253 -4.52 10.97 12.07
N GLN A 254 -5.18 10.50 13.11
CA GLN A 254 -4.61 9.66 14.15
C GLN A 254 -5.67 8.67 14.65
N HIS A 255 -5.24 7.64 15.37
CA HIS A 255 -6.13 6.70 16.04
C HIS A 255 -5.71 6.42 17.49
N SER A 256 -6.67 5.99 18.30
CA SER A 256 -6.36 5.55 19.67
C SER A 256 -5.50 4.28 19.65
N PRO A 257 -4.51 4.15 20.55
CA PRO A 257 -3.79 2.90 20.77
C PRO A 257 -4.71 1.70 21.01
N PHE A 258 -4.43 0.57 20.37
CA PHE A 258 -5.21 -0.66 20.53
C PHE A 258 -4.35 -1.93 20.41
N GLU A 259 -4.88 -3.05 20.87
CA GLU A 259 -4.25 -4.36 20.75
C GLU A 259 -5.19 -5.35 20.07
N TYR A 260 -4.63 -6.29 19.31
CA TYR A 260 -5.33 -7.48 18.85
C TYR A 260 -5.33 -8.54 19.95
N LEU A 261 -6.48 -9.16 20.20
CA LEU A 261 -6.65 -10.27 21.13
C LEU A 261 -7.07 -11.51 20.34
N ILE A 262 -6.11 -12.41 20.11
CA ILE A 262 -6.30 -13.59 19.28
C ILE A 262 -6.17 -14.83 20.16
N GLU A 263 -7.16 -15.71 20.11
CA GLU A 263 -7.11 -17.01 20.77
C GLU A 263 -7.06 -18.10 19.69
N VAL A 264 -6.10 -19.00 19.83
CA VAL A 264 -5.82 -20.07 18.85
C VAL A 264 -5.69 -21.40 19.59
N ASN A 265 -6.44 -22.41 19.17
CA ASN A 265 -6.31 -23.77 19.65
C ASN A 265 -5.41 -24.58 18.69
N ASN A 266 -4.39 -25.25 19.22
CA ASN A 266 -3.57 -26.21 18.47
C ASN A 266 -3.88 -27.64 18.94
N GLU A 267 -4.53 -28.42 18.09
CA GLU A 267 -5.04 -29.77 18.35
C GLU A 267 -4.03 -30.86 17.95
N SER A 268 -2.89 -30.50 17.38
CA SER A 268 -1.93 -31.47 16.80
C SER A 268 -1.06 -32.22 17.82
N GLY A 269 -1.21 -31.96 19.12
CA GLY A 269 -0.42 -32.60 20.18
C GLY A 269 1.07 -32.19 20.22
N THR A 270 1.56 -31.48 19.19
CA THR A 270 2.94 -30.97 19.09
C THR A 270 2.95 -29.46 18.89
N PRO A 271 4.02 -28.74 19.33
CA PRO A 271 4.18 -27.34 19.00
C PRO A 271 4.15 -27.10 17.49
N LYS A 272 3.46 -26.04 17.07
CA LYS A 272 3.36 -25.62 15.68
C LYS A 272 3.82 -24.17 15.54
N ARG A 273 4.34 -23.81 14.37
CA ARG A 273 4.68 -22.42 14.05
C ARG A 273 3.76 -21.92 12.95
N GLY A 274 3.25 -20.71 13.08
CA GLY A 274 2.39 -20.11 12.08
C GLY A 274 2.75 -18.66 11.80
N THR A 275 2.16 -18.12 10.74
CA THR A 275 2.19 -16.70 10.42
C THR A 275 0.78 -16.15 10.65
N CYS A 276 0.64 -15.20 11.56
CA CYS A 276 -0.59 -14.46 11.79
C CYS A 276 -0.69 -13.33 10.75
N ARG A 277 -1.78 -13.29 9.99
CA ARG A 277 -2.07 -12.30 8.95
C ARG A 277 -3.36 -11.59 9.31
N ILE A 278 -3.33 -10.26 9.39
CA ILE A 278 -4.45 -9.44 9.82
C ILE A 278 -4.81 -8.46 8.71
N PHE A 279 -6.07 -8.50 8.27
CA PHE A 279 -6.63 -7.61 7.28
C PHE A 279 -7.88 -6.91 7.80
N LEU A 280 -8.14 -5.70 7.30
CA LEU A 280 -9.38 -4.97 7.48
C LEU A 280 -10.16 -4.95 6.17
N CYS A 281 -11.38 -5.49 6.18
CA CYS A 281 -12.22 -5.59 4.99
C CYS A 281 -13.43 -4.65 5.12
N PRO A 282 -13.68 -3.74 4.17
CA PRO A 282 -14.95 -3.00 4.14
C PRO A 282 -16.11 -3.96 3.82
N ILE A 283 -17.29 -3.66 4.36
CA ILE A 283 -18.49 -4.49 4.17
C ILE A 283 -19.40 -3.89 3.09
N THR A 284 -19.44 -2.57 2.98
CA THR A 284 -20.32 -1.85 2.06
C THR A 284 -19.60 -0.75 1.31
N ASP A 285 -20.13 -0.37 0.15
CA ASP A 285 -19.74 0.83 -0.59
C ASP A 285 -20.24 2.14 0.09
N GLU A 286 -20.15 3.27 -0.61
CA GLU A 286 -20.58 4.57 -0.10
C GLU A 286 -22.09 4.70 0.12
N ARG A 287 -22.89 3.87 -0.58
CA ARG A 287 -24.36 3.84 -0.54
C ARG A 287 -24.91 2.86 0.49
N GLY A 288 -24.05 2.03 1.07
CA GLY A 288 -24.45 0.95 1.96
C GLY A 288 -24.77 -0.36 1.22
N THR A 289 -24.44 -0.47 -0.07
CA THR A 289 -24.58 -1.72 -0.83
C THR A 289 -23.53 -2.71 -0.32
N PRO A 290 -23.90 -3.96 0.04
CA PRO A 290 -22.94 -4.99 0.41
C PRO A 290 -21.96 -5.29 -0.73
N LEU A 291 -20.68 -5.38 -0.40
CA LEU A 291 -19.62 -5.78 -1.34
C LEU A 291 -19.59 -7.31 -1.49
N THR A 292 -19.41 -7.78 -2.72
CA THR A 292 -19.11 -9.20 -2.99
C THR A 292 -17.74 -9.58 -2.43
N LEU A 293 -17.47 -10.88 -2.19
CA LEU A 293 -16.13 -11.31 -1.75
C LEU A 293 -15.02 -10.90 -2.74
N ASN A 294 -15.32 -10.89 -4.04
CA ASN A 294 -14.35 -10.47 -5.06
C ASN A 294 -14.05 -8.96 -5.03
N GLU A 295 -14.98 -8.14 -4.54
CA GLU A 295 -14.75 -6.71 -4.30
C GLU A 295 -14.05 -6.48 -2.96
N GLN A 296 -14.47 -7.19 -1.90
CA GLN A 296 -13.84 -7.12 -0.59
C GLN A 296 -12.37 -7.48 -0.65
N ARG A 297 -11.98 -8.54 -1.39
CA ARG A 297 -10.57 -8.96 -1.49
C ARG A 297 -9.67 -7.88 -2.09
N GLN A 298 -10.16 -7.11 -3.07
CA GLN A 298 -9.41 -6.02 -3.71
C GLN A 298 -9.33 -4.77 -2.82
N LEU A 299 -10.13 -4.72 -1.75
CA LEU A 299 -10.18 -3.63 -0.79
C LEU A 299 -9.70 -4.07 0.60
N ALA A 300 -9.18 -5.29 0.73
CA ALA A 300 -8.65 -5.81 1.97
C ALA A 300 -7.34 -5.09 2.30
N ILE A 301 -7.35 -4.36 3.41
CA ILE A 301 -6.20 -3.56 3.85
C ILE A 301 -5.37 -4.41 4.81
N GLU A 302 -4.09 -4.66 4.50
CA GLU A 302 -3.17 -5.31 5.44
C GLU A 302 -2.94 -4.41 6.64
N LEU A 303 -3.17 -4.95 7.84
CA LEU A 303 -2.93 -4.27 9.11
C LEU A 303 -1.68 -4.80 9.81
N ASP A 304 -1.43 -6.11 9.75
CA ASP A 304 -0.25 -6.72 10.36
C ASP A 304 0.03 -8.13 9.83
N LYS A 305 1.28 -8.57 10.00
CA LYS A 305 1.82 -9.88 9.66
C LYS A 305 3.00 -10.21 10.58
N PHE A 306 2.88 -11.28 11.36
CA PHE A 306 3.93 -11.69 12.30
C PHE A 306 3.92 -13.20 12.58
N ASN A 307 5.06 -13.74 13.00
CA ASN A 307 5.19 -15.16 13.32
C ASN A 307 4.70 -15.47 14.73
N VAL A 308 4.08 -16.63 14.91
CA VAL A 308 3.57 -17.13 16.20
C VAL A 308 4.03 -18.57 16.44
N ASN A 309 4.35 -18.88 17.70
CA ASN A 309 4.61 -20.24 18.15
C ASN A 309 3.41 -20.72 18.97
N LEU A 310 2.77 -21.80 18.52
CA LEU A 310 1.54 -22.35 19.06
C LEU A 310 1.84 -23.64 19.82
N MET A 311 1.76 -23.59 21.15
CA MET A 311 1.85 -24.78 21.99
C MET A 311 0.59 -25.64 21.86
N PRO A 312 0.64 -26.96 22.10
CA PRO A 312 -0.56 -27.80 22.12
C PRO A 312 -1.62 -27.24 23.08
N GLY A 313 -2.88 -27.22 22.64
CA GLY A 313 -4.01 -26.63 23.36
C GLY A 313 -4.22 -25.13 23.07
N PRO A 314 -4.87 -24.40 24.00
CA PRO A 314 -5.22 -22.99 23.81
C PRO A 314 -4.03 -22.05 23.98
N ASN A 315 -3.84 -21.14 23.03
CA ASN A 315 -2.84 -20.09 23.01
C ASN A 315 -3.54 -18.73 23.00
N LYS A 316 -3.04 -17.79 23.81
CA LYS A 316 -3.51 -16.40 23.83
C LYS A 316 -2.40 -15.50 23.28
N ILE A 317 -2.72 -14.77 22.23
CA ILE A 317 -1.81 -13.89 21.51
C ILE A 317 -2.33 -12.47 21.66
N THR A 318 -1.49 -11.59 22.20
CA THR A 318 -1.74 -10.15 22.28
C THR A 318 -0.71 -9.46 21.40
N GLN A 319 -1.18 -8.66 20.44
CA GLN A 319 -0.30 -7.90 19.55
C GLN A 319 -0.70 -6.42 19.56
N SER A 320 0.26 -5.53 19.86
CA SER A 320 0.04 -4.09 19.84
C SER A 320 0.01 -3.57 18.41
N TYR A 321 -0.87 -2.60 18.12
CA TYR A 321 -0.87 -1.85 16.86
C TYR A 321 0.51 -1.26 16.51
N SER A 322 1.28 -0.87 17.54
CA SER A 322 2.60 -0.23 17.39
C SER A 322 3.67 -1.17 16.86
N ASN A 323 3.41 -2.48 16.85
CA ASN A 323 4.30 -3.51 16.32
C ASN A 323 3.89 -3.93 14.90
N SER A 324 2.98 -3.17 14.26
CA SER A 324 2.51 -3.48 12.91
C SER A 324 3.67 -3.49 11.92
N SER A 325 3.83 -4.64 11.26
CA SER A 325 4.75 -4.89 10.13
C SER A 325 4.53 -4.00 8.89
N VAL A 326 3.45 -3.21 8.88
CA VAL A 326 3.08 -2.29 7.80
C VAL A 326 3.64 -0.89 8.06
N THR A 327 3.81 -0.52 9.33
CA THR A 327 3.93 0.89 9.71
C THR A 327 5.28 1.30 10.29
N ILE A 328 5.54 2.61 10.29
CA ILE A 328 6.64 3.25 10.99
C ILE A 328 6.14 4.28 12.01
N PRO A 329 6.82 4.42 13.15
CA PRO A 329 6.48 5.43 14.15
C PRO A 329 6.69 6.85 13.60
N TYR A 330 5.99 7.82 14.21
CA TYR A 330 6.01 9.23 13.82
C TYR A 330 7.43 9.78 13.72
N GLU A 331 8.29 9.40 14.68
CA GLU A 331 9.67 9.84 14.78
C GLU A 331 10.53 9.37 13.61
N ARG A 332 10.14 8.32 12.87
CA ARG A 332 10.85 7.94 11.64
C ARG A 332 10.37 8.70 10.42
N SER A 333 9.07 8.99 10.33
CA SER A 333 8.52 9.80 9.24
C SER A 333 8.96 11.27 9.32
N PHE A 334 8.98 11.84 10.54
CA PHE A 334 9.23 13.26 10.80
C PHE A 334 10.50 13.50 11.63
N ARG A 335 11.48 12.57 11.57
CA ARG A 335 12.80 12.78 12.19
C ARG A 335 13.45 14.05 11.68
N ARG A 336 14.24 14.67 12.55
CA ARG A 336 15.12 15.76 12.16
C ARG A 336 16.13 15.29 11.12
N ILE A 337 16.40 16.16 10.16
CA ILE A 337 17.43 16.01 9.14
C ILE A 337 18.40 17.21 9.23
N GLY A 338 19.54 17.16 8.54
CA GLY A 338 20.56 18.22 8.54
C GLY A 338 21.59 18.12 9.67
N GLY A 339 22.75 18.78 9.48
CA GLY A 339 23.84 18.83 10.46
C GLY A 339 24.30 17.44 10.94
N ASP A 340 24.45 17.29 12.27
CA ASP A 340 24.88 16.06 12.94
C ASP A 340 23.84 14.92 12.92
N HIS A 341 22.63 15.15 12.38
CA HIS A 341 21.56 14.15 12.33
C HIS A 341 21.60 13.24 11.10
N LEU A 342 22.33 13.63 10.05
CA LEU A 342 22.51 12.83 8.85
C LEU A 342 23.86 12.09 8.90
N PRO A 343 23.87 10.76 8.77
CA PRO A 343 25.13 10.03 8.67
C PRO A 343 25.91 10.43 7.42
N THR A 344 27.21 10.66 7.58
CA THR A 344 28.14 10.91 6.47
C THR A 344 28.67 9.62 5.85
N ASP A 345 28.72 8.54 6.63
CA ASP A 345 29.07 7.21 6.14
C ASP A 345 28.00 6.69 5.16
N PRO A 346 28.37 6.28 3.92
CA PRO A 346 27.41 5.86 2.91
C PRO A 346 26.51 4.69 3.33
N GLN A 347 27.04 3.73 4.10
CA GLN A 347 26.26 2.58 4.55
C GLN A 347 25.22 3.00 5.59
N LYS A 348 25.62 3.78 6.60
CA LYS A 348 24.70 4.33 7.60
C LYS A 348 23.68 5.28 6.97
N LEU A 349 24.05 6.03 5.93
CA LEU A 349 23.12 6.87 5.20
C LEU A 349 22.08 6.04 4.43
N ALA A 350 22.47 4.92 3.82
CA ALA A 350 21.56 4.00 3.18
C ALA A 350 20.59 3.35 4.18
N GLU A 351 21.10 2.95 5.35
CA GLU A 351 20.28 2.45 6.47
C GLU A 351 19.30 3.51 6.96
N PHE A 352 19.78 4.74 7.18
CA PHE A 352 18.94 5.88 7.55
C PHE A 352 17.80 6.07 6.55
N ARG A 353 18.11 6.13 5.24
CA ARG A 353 17.10 6.26 4.17
C ARG A 353 16.10 5.10 4.18
N PHE A 354 16.56 3.86 4.28
CA PHE A 354 15.71 2.67 4.35
C PHE A 354 14.72 2.74 5.53
N CYS A 355 15.18 3.18 6.70
CA CYS A 355 14.33 3.37 7.88
C CYS A 355 13.22 4.43 7.70
N GLY A 356 13.28 5.25 6.65
CA GLY A 356 12.19 6.17 6.29
C GLY A 356 11.07 5.50 5.48
N CYS A 357 11.30 4.30 4.95
CA CYS A 357 10.29 3.53 4.24
C CYS A 357 9.31 2.88 5.22
N GLY A 358 8.03 3.04 4.94
CA GLY A 358 6.92 2.31 5.54
C GLY A 358 5.73 3.22 5.82
N TRP A 359 4.57 2.62 6.05
CA TRP A 359 3.33 3.38 6.15
C TRP A 359 3.29 4.20 7.47
N PRO A 360 2.82 5.45 7.49
CA PRO A 360 2.79 6.20 8.74
C PRO A 360 1.87 5.51 9.76
N ALA A 361 2.34 5.29 11.00
CA ALA A 361 1.55 4.61 12.03
C ALA A 361 0.20 5.29 12.30
N HIS A 362 0.16 6.62 12.24
CA HIS A 362 -1.08 7.40 12.42
C HIS A 362 -2.11 7.22 11.29
N MET A 363 -1.74 6.54 10.20
CA MET A 363 -2.59 6.16 9.07
C MET A 363 -2.90 4.65 9.04
N LEU A 364 -2.59 3.89 10.10
CA LEU A 364 -2.81 2.42 10.12
C LEU A 364 -4.27 2.07 9.80
N LEU A 365 -5.21 2.79 10.41
CA LEU A 365 -6.65 2.64 10.22
C LEU A 365 -7.20 3.67 9.24
N PRO A 366 -8.26 3.33 8.46
CA PRO A 366 -8.98 4.33 7.70
C PRO A 366 -9.74 5.29 8.63
N LYS A 367 -10.08 6.49 8.15
CA LYS A 367 -10.74 7.53 8.94
C LYS A 367 -12.04 7.06 9.62
N GLY A 368 -12.87 6.27 8.95
CA GLY A 368 -14.20 5.90 9.47
C GLY A 368 -15.23 7.04 9.40
N LYS A 369 -16.30 6.95 10.20
CA LYS A 369 -17.41 7.93 10.22
C LYS A 369 -17.76 8.34 11.66
N PRO A 370 -18.35 9.53 11.91
CA PRO A 370 -18.81 9.91 13.24
C PRO A 370 -19.87 8.96 13.83
N GLN A 371 -20.82 8.49 13.01
CA GLN A 371 -21.77 7.44 13.40
C GLN A 371 -21.12 6.05 13.53
N GLY A 372 -19.85 5.94 13.14
CA GLY A 372 -19.00 4.78 12.95
C GLY A 372 -19.33 3.93 11.73
N MET A 373 -18.27 3.43 11.11
CA MET A 373 -18.32 2.64 9.90
C MET A 373 -18.01 1.18 10.20
N PRO A 374 -18.83 0.22 9.74
CA PRO A 374 -18.62 -1.19 10.00
C PRO A 374 -17.53 -1.78 9.07
N PHE A 375 -16.72 -2.67 9.63
CA PHE A 375 -15.69 -3.43 8.93
C PHE A 375 -15.68 -4.87 9.44
N GLU A 376 -15.05 -5.76 8.67
CA GLU A 376 -14.67 -7.09 9.13
C GLU A 376 -13.17 -7.11 9.38
N LEU A 377 -12.78 -7.35 10.65
CA LEU A 377 -11.42 -7.72 10.98
C LEU A 377 -11.24 -9.19 10.60
N PHE A 378 -10.32 -9.47 9.68
CA PHE A 378 -9.99 -10.82 9.26
C PHE A 378 -8.62 -11.22 9.83
N VAL A 379 -8.57 -12.38 10.47
CA VAL A 379 -7.34 -13.00 10.98
C VAL A 379 -7.19 -14.38 10.38
N MET A 380 -6.00 -14.68 9.86
CA MET A 380 -5.61 -16.00 9.38
C MET A 380 -4.30 -16.42 10.05
N ILE A 381 -4.22 -17.68 10.50
CA ILE A 381 -2.95 -18.31 10.85
C ILE A 381 -2.58 -19.29 9.74
N SER A 382 -1.58 -18.95 8.92
CA SER A 382 -1.03 -19.84 7.89
C SER A 382 0.13 -20.68 8.44
N ASP A 383 0.40 -21.82 7.78
CA ASP A 383 1.53 -22.68 8.11
C ASP A 383 2.87 -21.99 7.79
N TYR A 384 3.71 -21.85 8.82
CA TYR A 384 5.02 -21.21 8.67
C TYR A 384 5.94 -21.96 7.70
N GLU A 385 5.84 -23.29 7.56
CA GLU A 385 6.70 -24.03 6.63
C GLU A 385 6.46 -23.63 5.17
N GLY A 386 5.21 -23.32 4.82
CA GLY A 386 4.84 -22.80 3.49
C GLY A 386 5.20 -21.33 3.27
N ASP A 387 5.43 -20.59 4.35
CA ASP A 387 5.66 -19.14 4.35
C ASP A 387 7.14 -18.79 4.50
N ALA A 388 7.94 -19.66 5.11
CA ALA A 388 9.32 -19.37 5.47
C ALA A 388 10.22 -19.15 4.25
N VAL A 389 11.10 -18.15 4.37
CA VAL A 389 12.15 -17.85 3.40
C VAL A 389 13.51 -18.02 4.07
N LEU A 390 14.35 -18.86 3.48
CA LEU A 390 15.73 -19.03 3.95
C LEU A 390 16.55 -17.79 3.58
N GLN A 391 16.86 -16.97 4.58
CA GLN A 391 17.68 -15.77 4.39
C GLN A 391 19.12 -16.16 4.04
N LYS A 392 19.70 -15.46 3.05
CA LYS A 392 21.11 -15.63 2.67
C LYS A 392 22.05 -14.91 3.63
N ASN A 393 21.54 -13.96 4.40
CA ASN A 393 22.26 -13.13 5.34
C ASN A 393 21.57 -13.17 6.71
N ASN A 394 22.34 -13.52 7.76
CA ASN A 394 21.87 -13.64 9.14
C ASN A 394 22.17 -12.41 10.01
N ALA A 395 22.67 -11.32 9.43
CA ALA A 395 22.85 -10.05 10.15
C ALA A 395 21.50 -9.59 10.76
N PRO A 396 21.50 -8.89 11.91
CA PRO A 396 20.27 -8.32 12.46
C PRO A 396 19.55 -7.41 11.44
N ASP A 397 18.22 -7.40 11.49
CA ASP A 397 17.44 -6.53 10.61
C ASP A 397 17.63 -5.06 10.97
N VAL A 398 17.91 -4.24 9.97
CA VAL A 398 17.93 -2.78 10.10
C VAL A 398 16.53 -2.27 9.77
N CYS A 399 15.81 -1.75 10.77
CA CYS A 399 14.43 -1.24 10.60
C CYS A 399 13.49 -2.25 9.92
N GLY A 400 13.54 -3.50 10.38
CA GLY A 400 12.77 -4.62 9.80
C GLY A 400 11.28 -4.67 10.18
N ASP A 401 10.76 -3.64 10.83
CA ASP A 401 9.40 -3.52 11.34
C ASP A 401 8.39 -2.98 10.32
N ALA A 402 8.81 -2.52 9.13
CA ALA A 402 7.91 -2.14 8.03
C ALA A 402 8.00 -3.08 6.82
N ALA A 403 8.31 -4.35 7.08
CA ALA A 403 8.63 -5.31 6.03
C ALA A 403 7.48 -5.57 5.05
N SER A 404 6.22 -5.32 5.41
CA SER A 404 5.09 -5.56 4.50
C SER A 404 5.16 -4.73 3.22
N PHE A 405 5.52 -3.44 3.32
CA PHE A 405 5.62 -2.53 2.16
C PHE A 405 7.06 -2.20 1.73
N CYS A 406 8.06 -2.52 2.56
CA CYS A 406 9.46 -2.16 2.29
C CYS A 406 10.38 -3.37 2.13
N GLY A 407 9.90 -4.58 2.45
CA GLY A 407 10.75 -5.76 2.58
C GLY A 407 11.81 -5.58 3.67
N LEU A 408 12.90 -6.33 3.55
CA LEU A 408 14.04 -6.26 4.46
C LEU A 408 15.27 -5.75 3.70
N LYS A 409 16.03 -4.83 4.30
CA LYS A 409 17.25 -4.28 3.70
C LYS A 409 18.26 -5.40 3.43
N ASP A 410 18.76 -5.46 2.19
CA ASP A 410 19.77 -6.42 1.72
C ASP A 410 19.42 -7.90 1.97
N LYS A 411 18.11 -8.21 2.00
CA LYS A 411 17.57 -9.53 2.31
C LYS A 411 16.44 -9.90 1.37
N LEU A 412 16.03 -11.18 1.42
CA LEU A 412 14.85 -11.65 0.70
C LEU A 412 13.60 -11.19 1.44
N TYR A 413 12.49 -10.98 0.71
CA TYR A 413 11.21 -10.67 1.34
C TYR A 413 10.85 -11.81 2.34
N PRO A 414 10.42 -11.50 3.58
CA PRO A 414 10.40 -12.49 4.66
C PRO A 414 9.25 -13.51 4.60
N ASP A 415 8.47 -13.50 3.52
CA ASP A 415 7.29 -14.33 3.33
C ASP A 415 7.25 -14.85 1.88
N LYS A 416 7.23 -16.17 1.73
CA LYS A 416 7.25 -16.85 0.43
C LYS A 416 5.92 -16.69 -0.32
N ARG A 417 4.82 -16.44 0.39
CA ARG A 417 3.50 -16.25 -0.22
C ARG A 417 3.49 -14.99 -1.10
N ALA A 418 2.53 -14.95 -2.02
CA ALA A 418 2.26 -13.73 -2.78
C ALA A 418 1.91 -12.58 -1.82
N MET A 419 2.40 -11.37 -2.12
CA MET A 419 2.03 -10.21 -1.33
C MET A 419 0.52 -9.96 -1.48
N GLY A 420 -0.18 -9.85 -0.36
CA GLY A 420 -1.65 -9.81 -0.29
C GLY A 420 -2.32 -11.15 -0.01
N TYR A 421 -1.57 -12.24 0.13
CA TYR A 421 -2.13 -13.55 0.50
C TYR A 421 -2.97 -13.47 1.80
N PRO A 422 -4.22 -13.98 1.81
CA PRO A 422 -4.86 -14.79 0.77
C PRO A 422 -5.76 -14.02 -0.22
N PHE A 423 -5.86 -12.69 -0.10
CA PHE A 423 -6.79 -11.85 -0.86
C PHE A 423 -6.30 -11.43 -2.26
N ASP A 424 -5.04 -11.70 -2.59
CA ASP A 424 -4.48 -11.37 -3.90
C ASP A 424 -5.14 -12.14 -5.05
N ARG A 425 -5.77 -13.29 -4.77
CA ARG A 425 -6.51 -14.11 -5.75
C ARG A 425 -7.99 -14.21 -5.43
N ARG A 426 -8.78 -14.68 -6.41
CA ARG A 426 -10.13 -15.17 -6.13
C ARG A 426 -10.09 -16.25 -5.05
N LEU A 427 -11.07 -16.19 -4.16
CA LEU A 427 -11.19 -17.09 -3.02
C LEU A 427 -12.27 -18.16 -3.28
N PRO A 428 -12.13 -19.38 -2.73
CA PRO A 428 -13.05 -20.50 -2.98
C PRO A 428 -14.33 -20.41 -2.11
N ALA A 429 -15.00 -19.26 -2.14
CA ALA A 429 -16.24 -19.03 -1.39
C ALA A 429 -17.04 -17.87 -2.01
N ASP A 430 -18.34 -17.80 -1.74
CA ASP A 430 -19.19 -16.70 -2.21
C ASP A 430 -19.13 -15.46 -1.28
N THR A 431 -18.83 -15.68 0.00
CA THR A 431 -18.78 -14.64 1.04
C THR A 431 -17.60 -14.85 1.97
N LEU A 432 -17.15 -13.80 2.66
CA LEU A 432 -16.11 -13.93 3.68
C LEU A 432 -16.54 -14.84 4.84
N THR A 433 -17.85 -14.86 5.16
CA THR A 433 -18.43 -15.78 6.14
C THR A 433 -18.16 -17.23 5.76
N ALA A 434 -18.59 -17.63 4.56
CA ALA A 434 -18.41 -19.00 4.06
C ALA A 434 -16.93 -19.40 4.00
N LEU A 435 -16.04 -18.47 3.63
CA LEU A 435 -14.60 -18.72 3.66
C LEU A 435 -14.12 -19.07 5.07
N THR A 436 -14.47 -18.26 6.08
CA THR A 436 -14.04 -18.48 7.47
C THR A 436 -14.72 -19.68 8.13
N GLU A 437 -15.86 -20.13 7.63
CA GLU A 437 -16.52 -21.37 8.08
C GLU A 437 -15.85 -22.62 7.49
N ASN A 438 -15.31 -22.52 6.27
CA ASN A 438 -14.60 -23.62 5.60
C ASN A 438 -13.18 -23.84 6.14
N PHE A 439 -12.55 -22.82 6.72
CA PHE A 439 -11.16 -22.86 7.20
C PHE A 439 -11.06 -22.46 8.67
N SER A 440 -10.83 -23.44 9.56
CA SER A 440 -10.77 -23.23 11.02
C SER A 440 -9.65 -22.29 11.47
N ASN A 441 -8.58 -22.18 10.68
CA ASN A 441 -7.45 -21.29 10.92
C ASN A 441 -7.72 -19.84 10.51
N MET A 442 -8.94 -19.51 10.07
CA MET A 442 -9.39 -18.17 9.75
C MET A 442 -10.53 -17.75 10.67
N LYS A 443 -10.57 -16.46 11.02
CA LYS A 443 -11.67 -15.87 11.78
C LYS A 443 -11.94 -14.46 11.28
N LYS A 444 -13.21 -14.12 11.10
CA LYS A 444 -13.65 -12.75 10.93
C LYS A 444 -14.40 -12.27 12.16
N THR A 445 -14.26 -10.99 12.47
CA THR A 445 -14.95 -10.33 13.58
C THR A 445 -15.49 -8.98 13.12
N PRO A 446 -16.79 -8.70 13.28
CA PRO A 446 -17.34 -7.38 13.02
C PRO A 446 -16.72 -6.34 13.96
N ILE A 447 -16.18 -5.27 13.40
CA ILE A 447 -15.69 -4.13 14.17
C ILE A 447 -16.30 -2.83 13.62
N LYS A 448 -16.20 -1.76 14.41
CA LYS A 448 -16.66 -0.43 14.02
C LYS A 448 -15.54 0.59 14.22
N ILE A 449 -15.31 1.46 13.24
CA ILE A 449 -14.35 2.58 13.35
C ILE A 449 -15.15 3.88 13.47
N ILE A 450 -14.99 4.58 14.59
CA ILE A 450 -15.66 5.85 14.89
C ILE A 450 -14.67 6.99 14.75
N PHE A 451 -15.01 7.97 13.91
CA PHE A 451 -14.25 9.20 13.76
C PHE A 451 -14.75 10.26 14.74
N ASN A 452 -13.88 10.70 15.65
CA ASN A 452 -14.14 11.82 16.54
C ASN A 452 -13.57 13.09 15.90
N ASP A 453 -14.44 14.04 15.57
CA ASP A 453 -14.04 15.31 14.96
C ASP A 453 -13.50 16.29 16.01
N GLU A 454 -12.45 15.85 16.70
CA GLU A 454 -11.73 16.58 17.73
C GLU A 454 -10.25 16.62 17.37
N VAL A 455 -9.61 17.77 17.62
CA VAL A 455 -8.18 17.97 17.44
C VAL A 455 -7.48 17.81 18.77
N ILE A 456 -6.59 16.84 18.87
CA ILE A 456 -5.79 16.54 20.05
C ILE A 456 -4.35 16.95 19.78
N ASP A 457 -3.72 17.64 20.74
CA ASP A 457 -2.30 17.96 20.65
C ASP A 457 -1.45 16.70 20.89
N ARG A 458 -0.48 16.45 19.99
CA ARG A 458 0.44 15.34 20.15
C ARG A 458 1.21 15.50 21.47
N LYS A 459 1.12 14.50 22.34
CA LYS A 459 1.91 14.45 23.57
C LYS A 459 3.37 14.21 23.21
N ARG A 460 4.24 15.16 23.57
CA ARG A 460 5.70 14.96 23.51
C ARG A 460 6.10 14.11 24.71
N ASN A 461 6.48 12.85 24.47
CA ASN A 461 7.15 12.03 25.48
C ASN A 461 8.63 12.37 25.54
#